data_AF-A0A6A8AG91-F1
#
_entry.id   AF-A0A6A8AG91-F1
#
_cell.length_a   1.000
_cell.length_b   1.000
_cell.length_c   1.000
_cell.angle_alpha   90.00
_cell.angle_beta   90.00
_cell.angle_gamma   90.00
#
_symmetry.space_group_name_H-M   'P 1'
#
loop_
_entity.id
_entity.type
_entity.pdbx_description
1 polymer ?
#
loop_
_entity_poly.entity_id
_entity_poly.type
_entity_poly.pdbx_seq_one_letter_code
_entity_poly.pdbx_strand_id
1 'polypeptide(L)'
;MKVFGVTDLPDGAVLMMQLDAPTGLCAQGKSKVENGGFTMVFGPFKDSYAFDTKPYEVSALLTPFNQPDSVSRLVGEKGEHLTGDLVTYDSFVGNILDDAKVQHSAGFSDGISNDRS
;
A
#
# COMPACT_ATOMS: atom_id res chain seq x y z
N MET A 1 5.24 14.02 -3.93
CA MET A 1 6.04 12.91 -3.36
C MET A 1 5.68 11.63 -4.10
N LYS A 2 6.66 10.77 -4.43
CA LYS A 2 6.42 9.51 -5.15
C LYS A 2 6.81 8.34 -4.26
N VAL A 3 5.92 7.35 -4.14
CA VAL A 3 6.13 6.08 -3.44
C VAL A 3 5.97 4.96 -4.44
N PHE A 4 6.79 3.92 -4.34
CA PHE A 4 6.66 2.71 -5.12
C PHE A 4 7.06 1.51 -4.27
N GLY A 5 6.56 0.33 -4.64
CA GLY A 5 6.86 -0.92 -3.95
C GLY A 5 6.64 -2.11 -4.86
N VAL A 6 7.14 -3.26 -4.41
CA VAL A 6 6.94 -4.56 -5.06
C VAL A 6 5.93 -5.35 -4.22
N THR A 7 5.15 -6.19 -4.86
CA THR A 7 4.11 -7.00 -4.23
C THR A 7 3.85 -8.26 -5.07
N ASP A 8 3.38 -9.31 -4.43
CA ASP A 8 2.89 -10.54 -5.04
C ASP A 8 1.38 -10.51 -5.30
N LEU A 9 0.70 -9.40 -4.98
CA LEU A 9 -0.70 -9.19 -5.32
C LEU A 9 -0.90 -9.24 -6.84
N PRO A 10 -2.05 -9.75 -7.31
CA PRO A 10 -2.29 -9.91 -8.73
C PRO A 10 -2.41 -8.57 -9.44
N ASP A 11 -1.98 -8.56 -10.71
CA ASP A 11 -2.16 -7.41 -11.59
C ASP A 11 -3.62 -6.99 -11.64
N GLY A 12 -3.84 -5.69 -11.53
CA GLY A 12 -5.18 -5.12 -11.41
C GLY A 12 -5.65 -4.88 -9.99
N ALA A 13 -4.96 -5.41 -8.97
CA ALA A 13 -5.31 -5.13 -7.58
C ALA A 13 -5.21 -3.63 -7.31
N VAL A 14 -6.22 -3.10 -6.63
CA VAL A 14 -6.32 -1.69 -6.25
C VAL A 14 -5.98 -1.56 -4.78
N LEU A 15 -4.89 -0.85 -4.51
CA LEU A 15 -4.42 -0.52 -3.17
C LEU A 15 -4.93 0.85 -2.77
N MET A 16 -5.48 0.97 -1.57
CA MET A 16 -5.65 2.25 -0.90
C MET A 16 -4.33 2.62 -0.25
N MET A 17 -3.74 3.73 -0.67
CA MET A 17 -2.48 4.25 -0.16
C MET A 17 -2.80 5.42 0.76
N GLN A 18 -2.24 5.42 1.97
CA GLN A 18 -2.34 6.55 2.91
C GLN A 18 -0.93 7.03 3.25
N LEU A 19 -0.79 8.35 3.40
CA LEU A 19 0.41 9.04 3.82
C LEU A 19 0.07 9.87 5.06
N ASP A 20 0.81 9.65 6.14
CA ASP A 20 0.69 10.40 7.39
C ASP A 20 2.03 11.04 7.74
N ALA A 21 2.02 12.35 8.00
CA ALA A 21 3.18 13.09 8.46
C ALA A 21 2.98 13.59 9.91
N PRO A 22 4.05 13.71 10.72
CA PRO A 22 3.97 14.22 12.09
C PRO A 22 3.37 15.63 12.24
N THR A 23 3.32 16.40 11.15
CA THR A 23 2.65 17.72 11.13
C THR A 23 1.12 17.63 11.13
N GLY A 24 0.55 16.42 11.06
CA GLY A 24 -0.88 16.19 10.90
C GLY A 24 -1.35 16.23 9.43
N LEU A 25 -0.41 16.36 8.47
CA LEU A 25 -0.74 16.18 7.07
C LEU A 25 -1.10 14.71 6.84
N CYS A 26 -2.32 14.49 6.35
CA CYS A 26 -2.82 13.19 5.91
C CYS A 26 -3.23 13.30 4.44
N ALA A 27 -2.82 12.34 3.62
CA ALA A 27 -3.20 12.25 2.22
C ALA A 27 -3.52 10.80 1.85
N GLN A 28 -4.52 10.59 1.00
CA GLN A 28 -4.92 9.27 0.55
C GLN A 28 -5.06 9.24 -0.96
N GLY A 29 -4.92 8.05 -1.55
CA GLY A 29 -5.27 7.80 -2.93
C GLY A 29 -5.22 6.33 -3.28
N LYS A 30 -5.48 6.02 -4.54
CA LYS A 30 -5.49 4.64 -5.04
C LYS A 30 -4.32 4.41 -5.96
N SER A 31 -3.65 3.27 -5.79
CA SER A 31 -2.68 2.76 -6.76
C SER A 31 -3.17 1.42 -7.29
N LYS A 32 -2.84 1.14 -8.55
CA LYS A 32 -3.07 -0.17 -9.15
C LYS A 32 -1.75 -0.97 -9.13
N VAL A 33 -1.84 -2.27 -8.94
CA VAL A 33 -0.72 -3.20 -9.10
C VAL A 33 -0.58 -3.55 -10.58
N GLU A 34 0.63 -3.39 -11.11
CA GLU A 34 0.99 -3.70 -12.49
C GLU A 34 2.40 -4.31 -12.51
N ASN A 35 2.54 -5.49 -13.11
CA ASN A 35 3.78 -6.24 -13.21
C ASN A 35 4.46 -6.46 -11.83
N GLY A 36 3.67 -6.84 -10.82
CA GLY A 36 4.19 -7.12 -9.46
C GLY A 36 4.66 -5.89 -8.69
N GLY A 37 4.27 -4.68 -9.09
CA GLY A 37 4.61 -3.45 -8.38
C GLY A 37 3.49 -2.43 -8.38
N PHE A 38 3.62 -1.43 -7.52
CA PHE A 38 2.70 -0.30 -7.44
C PHE A 38 3.46 1.03 -7.38
N THR A 39 2.80 2.12 -7.77
CA THR A 39 3.38 3.46 -7.72
C THR A 39 2.30 4.48 -7.41
N MET A 40 2.51 5.28 -6.37
CA MET A 40 1.62 6.35 -5.94
C MET A 40 2.35 7.69 -5.94
N VAL A 41 1.67 8.73 -6.40
CA VAL A 41 2.15 10.11 -6.31
C VAL A 41 1.20 10.89 -5.43
N PHE A 42 1.67 11.32 -4.26
CA PHE A 42 0.93 12.20 -3.37
C PHE A 42 1.26 13.67 -3.63
N GLY A 43 0.24 14.52 -3.57
CA GLY A 43 0.32 15.96 -3.77
C GLY A 43 -0.17 16.44 -5.14
N PRO A 44 0.12 17.69 -5.53
CA PRO A 44 0.97 18.65 -4.82
C PRO A 44 0.41 19.06 -3.45
N PHE A 45 1.30 19.33 -2.49
CA PHE A 45 0.93 19.85 -1.17
C PHE A 45 1.21 21.34 -1.09
N LYS A 46 0.35 22.09 -0.38
CA LYS A 46 0.60 23.51 -0.09
C LYS A 46 1.64 23.70 1.01
N ASP A 47 1.72 22.73 1.93
CA ASP A 47 2.65 22.76 3.06
C ASP A 47 4.04 22.27 2.64
N SER A 48 5.07 22.93 3.18
CA SER A 48 6.49 22.67 2.89
C SER A 48 7.05 21.47 3.65
N TYR A 49 6.22 20.47 3.96
CA TYR A 49 6.72 19.29 4.65
C TYR A 49 7.80 18.62 3.79
N ALA A 50 9.00 18.55 4.35
CA ALA A 50 10.18 18.07 3.65
C ALA A 50 10.21 16.53 3.66
N PHE A 51 9.36 15.91 2.83
CA PHE A 51 9.26 14.45 2.69
C PHE A 51 10.57 13.78 2.27
N ASP A 52 11.54 14.55 1.80
CA ASP A 52 12.89 14.08 1.48
C ASP A 52 13.80 13.94 2.72
N THR A 53 13.49 14.63 3.81
CA THR A 53 14.38 14.77 4.97
C THR A 53 13.71 14.50 6.32
N LYS A 54 12.38 14.38 6.35
CA LYS A 54 11.59 14.21 7.57
C LYS A 54 10.80 12.89 7.55
N PRO A 55 10.61 12.26 8.73
CA PRO A 55 9.98 10.96 8.83
C PRO A 55 8.47 11.05 8.60
N TYR A 56 7.98 10.21 7.70
CA TYR A 56 6.55 10.03 7.44
C TYR A 56 6.23 8.53 7.45
N GLU A 57 4.94 8.22 7.53
CA GLU A 57 4.44 6.86 7.37
C GLU A 57 3.61 6.78 6.10
N VAL A 58 3.82 5.72 5.34
CA VAL A 58 2.93 5.35 4.23
C VAL A 58 2.36 3.99 4.57
N SER A 59 1.08 3.77 4.32
CA SER A 59 0.47 2.43 4.37
C SER A 59 -0.18 2.11 3.03
N ALA A 60 -0.14 0.83 2.67
CA ALA A 60 -0.86 0.27 1.54
C ALA A 60 -1.86 -0.75 2.07
N LEU A 61 -3.13 -0.56 1.74
CA LEU A 61 -4.23 -1.40 2.17
C LEU A 61 -4.91 -2.03 0.96
N LEU A 62 -5.05 -3.35 0.96
CA LEU A 62 -5.95 -4.06 0.04
C LEU A 62 -7.22 -4.45 0.77
N THR A 63 -8.36 -4.04 0.22
CA THR A 63 -9.68 -4.46 0.69
C THR A 63 -10.36 -5.34 -0.37
N PRO A 64 -10.68 -6.61 -0.08
CA PRO A 64 -11.15 -7.57 -1.09
C PRO A 64 -12.47 -7.20 -1.77
N PHE A 65 -13.47 -6.71 -1.02
CA PHE A 65 -14.82 -6.47 -1.56
C PHE A 65 -14.90 -5.35 -2.61
N ASN A 66 -13.85 -4.52 -2.73
CA ASN A 66 -13.82 -3.38 -3.65
C ASN A 66 -12.82 -3.59 -4.81
N GLN A 67 -12.47 -4.85 -5.08
CA GLN A 67 -11.56 -5.22 -6.16
C GLN A 67 -12.29 -5.53 -7.47
N PRO A 68 -11.64 -5.34 -8.63
CA PRO A 68 -12.16 -5.84 -9.90
C PRO A 68 -12.37 -7.36 -9.87
N ASP A 69 -13.38 -7.86 -10.59
CA ASP A 69 -13.72 -9.29 -10.64
C ASP A 69 -12.51 -10.21 -10.88
N SER A 70 -11.58 -9.80 -11.74
CA SER A 70 -10.36 -10.56 -12.04
C SER A 70 -9.47 -10.76 -10.81
N VAL A 71 -9.40 -9.75 -9.95
CA VAL A 71 -8.63 -9.76 -8.70
C VAL A 71 -9.41 -10.51 -7.64
N SER A 72 -10.72 -10.23 -7.49
CA SER A 72 -11.58 -10.86 -6.48
C SER A 72 -11.62 -12.39 -6.61
N ARG A 73 -11.57 -12.93 -7.83
CA ARG A 73 -11.47 -14.38 -8.06
C ARG A 73 -10.17 -15.00 -7.56
N LEU A 74 -9.09 -14.22 -7.52
CA LEU A 74 -7.77 -14.67 -7.08
C LEU A 74 -7.63 -14.53 -5.58
N VAL A 75 -8.01 -13.38 -5.02
CA VAL A 75 -7.85 -13.10 -3.58
C VAL A 75 -9.01 -13.62 -2.72
N GLY A 76 -10.15 -13.94 -3.32
CA GLY A 76 -11.39 -14.33 -2.63
C GLY A 76 -12.30 -13.12 -2.33
N GLU A 77 -13.60 -13.36 -2.18
CA GLU A 77 -14.58 -12.27 -1.96
C GLU A 77 -14.33 -11.52 -0.64
N LYS A 78 -13.77 -12.23 0.35
CA LYS A 78 -13.39 -11.72 1.67
C LYS A 78 -11.90 -11.88 1.92
N GLY A 79 -11.09 -12.02 0.87
CA GLY A 79 -9.64 -12.17 1.01
C GLY A 79 -9.22 -13.55 1.52
N GLU A 80 -10.08 -14.56 1.48
CA GLU A 80 -9.82 -15.90 2.00
C GLU A 80 -8.60 -16.60 1.38
N HIS A 81 -8.11 -16.12 0.23
CA HIS A 81 -6.90 -16.63 -0.41
C HIS A 81 -5.66 -15.75 -0.15
N LEU A 82 -5.81 -14.61 0.52
CA LEU A 82 -4.67 -13.82 0.99
C LEU A 82 -3.93 -14.61 2.07
N THR A 83 -2.61 -14.64 1.96
CA THR A 83 -1.73 -15.30 2.93
C THR A 83 -0.48 -14.46 3.18
N GLY A 84 0.24 -14.76 4.26
CA GLY A 84 1.46 -14.05 4.63
C GLY A 84 1.31 -13.23 5.91
N ASP A 85 2.43 -12.75 6.41
CA ASP A 85 2.52 -12.16 7.76
C ASP A 85 1.85 -10.78 7.86
N LEU A 86 1.62 -10.13 6.71
CA LEU A 86 0.97 -8.81 6.59
C LEU A 86 -0.55 -8.94 6.38
N VAL A 87 -1.10 -10.15 6.37
CA VAL A 87 -2.53 -10.38 6.23
C VAL A 87 -3.17 -10.38 7.61
N THR A 88 -4.13 -9.49 7.82
CA THR A 88 -4.90 -9.37 9.06
C THR A 88 -6.37 -9.62 8.80
N TYR A 89 -7.11 -10.04 9.83
CA TYR A 89 -8.55 -10.28 9.71
C TYR A 89 -9.34 -9.10 10.30
N ASP A 90 -10.22 -8.51 9.49
CA ASP A 90 -11.23 -7.55 9.91
C ASP A 90 -12.63 -8.20 9.88
N SER A 91 -13.42 -7.95 10.92
CA SER A 91 -14.71 -8.60 11.11
C SER A 91 -15.79 -8.19 10.10
N PHE A 92 -15.63 -7.03 9.45
CA PHE A 92 -16.57 -6.51 8.46
C PHE A 92 -16.13 -6.84 7.03
N VAL A 93 -14.83 -6.79 6.74
CA VAL A 93 -14.32 -6.86 5.37
C VAL A 93 -13.53 -8.14 5.04
N GLY A 94 -13.26 -8.98 6.04
CA GLY A 94 -12.53 -10.23 5.89
C GLY A 94 -11.02 -10.07 6.05
N ASN A 95 -10.25 -10.95 5.41
CA ASN A 95 -8.80 -10.84 5.37
C ASN A 95 -8.39 -9.65 4.51
N ILE A 96 -7.55 -8.78 5.05
CA ILE A 96 -6.99 -7.61 4.38
C ILE A 96 -5.48 -7.70 4.39
N LEU A 97 -4.82 -7.06 3.42
CA LEU A 97 -3.39 -6.78 3.53
C LEU A 97 -3.26 -5.41 4.16
N ASP A 98 -2.78 -5.38 5.40
CA ASP A 98 -2.49 -4.19 6.17
C ASP A 98 -1.06 -4.35 6.67
N ASP A 99 -0.13 -3.65 6.01
CA ASP A 99 1.15 -3.20 6.57
C ASP A 99 2.25 -3.16 5.50
N ALA A 100 2.30 -2.04 4.78
CA ALA A 100 3.54 -1.58 4.19
C ALA A 100 3.94 -0.27 4.88
N LYS A 101 4.02 -0.25 6.22
CA LYS A 101 4.55 0.91 6.96
C LYS A 101 6.01 1.10 6.64
N VAL A 102 6.29 1.90 5.61
CA VAL A 102 7.65 2.32 5.33
C VAL A 102 7.89 3.63 6.06
N GLN A 103 8.53 3.56 7.22
CA GLN A 103 9.16 4.72 7.84
C GLN A 103 10.38 5.11 7.02
N HIS A 104 10.22 6.03 6.09
CA HIS A 104 11.36 6.58 5.38
C HIS A 104 11.88 7.80 6.14
N SER A 105 13.14 7.73 6.55
CA SER A 105 13.97 8.91 6.76
C SER A 105 14.94 9.00 5.58
N ALA A 106 15.05 10.19 5.00
CA ALA A 106 15.93 10.60 3.89
C ALA A 106 16.90 9.55 3.30
N GLY A 107 16.69 9.22 2.02
CA GLY A 107 17.80 8.89 1.14
C GLY A 107 18.06 7.43 0.82
N PHE A 108 17.07 6.53 0.79
CA PHE A 108 17.25 5.20 0.17
C PHE A 108 15.97 4.73 -0.54
N SER A 109 16.16 4.21 -1.75
CA SER A 109 15.14 3.60 -2.61
C SER A 109 15.14 2.09 -2.40
N ASP A 110 14.52 1.61 -1.33
CA ASP A 110 14.35 0.18 -1.15
C ASP A 110 12.89 -0.19 -1.40
N GLY A 111 12.68 -0.92 -2.49
CA GLY A 111 11.44 -1.62 -2.75
C GLY A 111 11.22 -2.69 -1.69
N ILE A 112 9.95 -2.91 -1.36
CA ILE A 112 9.51 -3.99 -0.47
C ILE A 112 9.80 -5.32 -1.17
N SER A 113 10.97 -5.93 -0.92
CA SER A 113 11.29 -7.29 -1.36
C SER A 113 10.93 -8.27 -0.25
N ASN A 114 10.02 -9.21 -0.53
CA ASN A 114 9.86 -10.39 0.32
C ASN A 114 10.81 -11.47 -0.21
N ASP A 115 11.93 -11.65 0.49
CA ASP A 115 12.96 -12.63 0.14
C ASP A 115 12.45 -14.03 0.53
N ARG A 116 12.21 -14.89 -0.46
CA ARG A 116 12.04 -16.34 -0.24
C ARG A 116 12.80 -17.10 -1.31
N SER A 117 14.03 -17.46 -0.97
CA SER A 117 14.79 -18.61 -1.46
C SER A 117 14.13 -19.94 -1.08
#